data_AF-A0A3C1C2I6-F1
#
_entry.id   AF-A0A3C1C2I6-F1
#
_cell.length_a   1.000
_cell.length_b   1.000
_cell.length_c   1.000
_cell.angle_alpha   90.00
_cell.angle_beta   90.00
_cell.angle_gamma   90.00
#
_symmetry.space_group_name_H-M   'P 1'
#
loop_
_entity.id
_entity.type
_entity.pdbx_description
1 polymer ?
#
loop_
_entity_poly.entity_id
_entity_poly.type
_entity_poly.pdbx_seq_one_letter_code
_entity_poly.pdbx_strand_id
1 'polypeptide(L)'
;MEPTMNNHRSRQTILCSRRGSALVSVMGVVLITMLAVGSLAAFVASGVYRVRFLTDTIRAKAIAEAGANRAYSELRSNWDRRSTSTLYPNTQFGGGTYTVKLDPVVGDTGGRIQLTSIGTFGRATHRVGATLRDTYYYWFLDYALFSNGDTDFNGAPDIVGGVQANGDFNVQGVWTGISTNPGVSGQNFATFPEPYNNKGWASVPFPALDDPVFQKFMEDAEAAGTLTIIDGNLTIKAATNFTGITIIKGDLTLQVPKSQTATVDGMLYVTGAVRQNGQGDLQFTGTLLAGGDIVFNGAAGVFDYQWVDNGAETPVNIVVDGWWN
;
A
#
# COMPACT_ATOMS: atom_id res chain seq x y z
N MET A 1 -20.33 -42.39 -114.73
CA MET A 1 -19.25 -42.63 -113.73
C MET A 1 -18.18 -41.59 -113.99
N GLU A 2 -18.14 -40.54 -113.18
CA GLU A 2 -17.07 -39.55 -113.19
C GLU A 2 -16.98 -38.98 -111.76
N PRO A 3 -15.78 -38.96 -111.12
CA PRO A 3 -15.67 -38.81 -109.68
C PRO A 3 -15.44 -37.35 -109.25
N THR A 4 -15.94 -37.07 -108.05
CA THR A 4 -15.91 -35.81 -107.31
C THR A 4 -14.48 -35.40 -106.89
N MET A 5 -14.07 -34.19 -107.27
CA MET A 5 -12.84 -33.52 -106.80
C MET A 5 -12.98 -33.10 -105.33
N ASN A 6 -12.19 -33.73 -104.45
CA ASN A 6 -12.05 -33.38 -103.04
C ASN A 6 -10.92 -32.36 -102.86
N ASN A 7 -11.28 -31.15 -102.42
CA ASN A 7 -10.37 -30.01 -102.31
C ASN A 7 -9.73 -29.98 -100.91
N HIS A 8 -8.56 -30.60 -100.77
CA HIS A 8 -7.80 -30.63 -99.52
C HIS A 8 -7.06 -29.30 -99.31
N ARG A 9 -7.64 -28.39 -98.52
CA ARG A 9 -6.93 -27.23 -97.96
C ARG A 9 -5.99 -27.69 -96.82
N SER A 10 -4.69 -27.71 -97.08
CA SER A 10 -3.68 -27.93 -96.05
C SER A 10 -3.60 -26.72 -95.11
N ARG A 11 -4.02 -26.88 -93.85
CA ARG A 11 -3.69 -25.94 -92.77
C ARG A 11 -2.19 -26.05 -92.48
N GLN A 12 -1.41 -25.05 -92.88
CA GLN A 12 -0.03 -24.90 -92.41
C GLN A 12 -0.07 -24.54 -90.92
N THR A 13 0.26 -25.50 -90.07
CA THR A 13 0.56 -25.29 -88.65
C THR A 13 1.88 -24.52 -88.56
N ILE A 14 1.80 -23.23 -88.27
CA ILE A 14 2.96 -22.41 -87.91
C ILE A 14 3.50 -22.99 -86.59
N LEU A 15 4.56 -23.79 -86.68
CA LEU A 15 5.33 -24.24 -85.51
C LEU A 15 6.13 -23.04 -84.99
N CYS A 16 5.47 -22.18 -84.20
CA CYS A 16 6.16 -21.16 -83.41
C CYS A 16 7.21 -21.86 -82.54
N SER A 17 8.48 -21.48 -82.71
CA SER A 17 9.59 -22.12 -82.00
C SER A 17 9.43 -21.95 -80.48
N ARG A 18 9.24 -23.05 -79.75
CA ARG A 18 9.04 -23.10 -78.28
C ARG A 18 10.31 -22.79 -77.47
N ARG A 19 11.42 -22.42 -78.11
CA ARG A 19 12.70 -22.16 -77.43
C ARG A 19 12.71 -20.82 -76.68
N GLY A 20 11.89 -19.85 -77.10
CA GLY A 20 11.77 -18.56 -76.41
C GLY A 20 10.93 -18.63 -75.11
N SER A 21 9.87 -19.44 -75.08
CA SER A 21 8.98 -19.50 -73.92
C SER A 21 9.59 -20.21 -72.71
N ALA A 22 10.50 -21.17 -72.94
CA ALA A 22 11.19 -21.90 -71.87
C ALA A 22 12.18 -21.03 -71.10
N LEU A 23 12.85 -20.09 -71.79
CA LEU A 23 13.78 -19.17 -71.13
C LEU A 23 13.02 -18.17 -70.24
N VAL A 24 11.89 -17.65 -70.74
CA VAL A 24 11.02 -16.74 -69.98
C VAL A 24 10.42 -17.42 -68.76
N SER A 25 10.00 -18.69 -68.86
CA SER A 25 9.47 -19.42 -67.70
C SER A 25 10.54 -19.69 -66.64
N VAL A 26 11.77 -20.05 -67.04
CA VAL A 26 12.89 -20.24 -66.10
C VAL A 26 13.25 -18.92 -65.41
N MET A 27 13.34 -17.82 -66.15
CA MET A 27 13.60 -16.49 -65.55
C MET A 27 12.49 -16.08 -64.57
N GLY A 28 11.22 -16.36 -64.90
CA GLY A 28 10.10 -16.11 -64.00
C GLY A 28 10.19 -16.91 -62.70
N VAL A 29 10.53 -18.19 -62.77
CA VAL A 29 10.70 -19.05 -61.59
C VAL A 29 11.87 -18.58 -60.72
N VAL A 30 13.00 -18.21 -61.34
CA VAL A 30 14.17 -17.68 -60.62
C VAL A 30 13.83 -16.37 -59.91
N LEU A 31 13.13 -15.45 -60.58
CA LEU A 31 12.70 -14.19 -60.00
C LEU A 31 11.79 -14.41 -58.78
N ILE A 32 10.78 -15.27 -58.91
CA ILE A 32 9.84 -15.57 -57.80
C ILE A 32 10.59 -16.22 -56.63
N THR A 33 11.53 -17.11 -56.92
CA THR A 33 12.33 -17.78 -55.88
C THR A 33 13.25 -16.79 -55.16
N MET A 34 13.89 -15.87 -55.89
CA MET A 34 14.71 -14.82 -55.29
C MET A 34 13.88 -13.87 -54.42
N LEU A 35 12.66 -13.49 -54.86
CA LEU A 35 11.74 -12.67 -54.07
C LEU A 35 11.28 -13.43 -52.79
N ALA A 36 10.99 -14.71 -52.91
CA ALA A 36 10.60 -15.55 -51.76
C ALA A 36 11.75 -15.69 -50.75
N VAL A 37 12.97 -15.96 -51.20
CA VAL A 37 14.15 -16.07 -50.32
C VAL A 37 14.50 -14.71 -49.69
N GLY A 38 14.46 -13.63 -50.48
CA GLY A 38 14.75 -12.27 -49.99
C GLY A 38 13.75 -11.81 -48.93
N SER A 39 12.45 -12.06 -49.14
CA SER A 39 11.41 -11.73 -48.16
C SER A 39 11.51 -12.56 -46.88
N LEU A 40 11.86 -13.86 -46.98
CA LEU A 40 12.08 -14.70 -45.80
C LEU A 40 13.31 -14.23 -44.99
N ALA A 41 14.40 -13.87 -45.65
CA ALA A 41 15.60 -13.34 -44.99
C ALA A 41 15.32 -12.02 -44.26
N ALA A 42 14.57 -11.11 -44.88
CA ALA A 42 14.14 -9.86 -44.25
C ALA A 42 13.22 -10.12 -43.03
N PHE A 43 12.31 -11.09 -43.13
CA PHE A 43 11.44 -11.48 -42.03
C PHE A 43 12.24 -12.04 -40.84
N VAL A 44 13.19 -12.95 -41.08
CA VAL A 44 14.07 -13.51 -40.04
C VAL A 44 14.92 -12.42 -39.38
N ALA A 45 15.53 -11.53 -40.17
CA ALA A 45 16.32 -10.42 -39.65
C ALA A 45 15.47 -9.51 -38.74
N SER A 46 14.23 -9.23 -39.13
CA SER A 46 13.30 -8.45 -38.32
C SER A 46 12.92 -9.16 -37.01
N GLY A 47 12.76 -10.48 -37.05
CA GLY A 47 12.47 -11.31 -35.87
C GLY A 47 13.62 -11.32 -34.86
N VAL A 48 14.85 -11.53 -35.33
CA VAL A 48 16.06 -11.50 -34.47
C VAL A 48 16.23 -10.14 -33.81
N TYR A 49 15.99 -9.05 -34.55
CA TYR A 49 16.03 -7.70 -33.98
C TYR A 49 15.01 -7.52 -32.86
N ARG A 50 13.75 -7.94 -33.07
CA ARG A 50 12.68 -7.83 -32.08
C ARG A 50 12.97 -8.65 -30.82
N VAL A 51 13.46 -9.89 -30.97
CA VAL A 51 13.82 -10.75 -29.83
C VAL A 51 14.96 -10.14 -29.02
N ARG A 52 16.00 -9.60 -29.69
CA ARG A 52 17.10 -8.90 -29.01
C ARG A 52 16.62 -7.67 -28.26
N PHE A 53 15.78 -6.85 -28.90
CA PHE A 53 15.23 -5.67 -28.25
C PHE A 53 14.36 -6.04 -27.04
N LEU A 54 13.50 -7.05 -27.13
CA LEU A 54 12.69 -7.52 -26.01
C LEU A 54 13.56 -8.03 -24.86
N THR A 55 14.63 -8.77 -25.18
CA THR A 55 15.59 -9.26 -24.19
C THR A 55 16.31 -8.09 -23.50
N ASP A 56 16.75 -7.10 -24.27
CA ASP A 56 17.38 -5.88 -23.74
C ASP A 56 16.42 -5.12 -22.81
N THR A 57 15.14 -4.99 -23.19
CA THR A 57 14.11 -4.33 -22.38
C THR A 57 13.85 -5.05 -21.05
N ILE A 58 13.72 -6.39 -21.06
CA ILE A 58 13.54 -7.17 -19.82
C ILE A 58 14.75 -6.99 -18.90
N ARG A 59 15.96 -6.98 -19.45
CA ARG A 59 17.19 -6.74 -18.67
C ARG A 59 17.27 -5.31 -18.13
N ALA A 60 16.95 -4.31 -18.95
CA ALA A 60 16.90 -2.91 -18.52
C ALA A 60 15.88 -2.72 -17.38
N LYS A 61 14.73 -3.40 -17.43
CA LYS A 61 13.74 -3.40 -16.35
C LYS A 61 14.29 -4.00 -15.06
N ALA A 62 14.86 -5.21 -15.11
CA ALA A 62 15.44 -5.84 -13.93
C ALA A 62 16.57 -4.99 -13.30
N ILE A 63 17.37 -4.31 -14.13
CA ILE A 63 18.41 -3.38 -13.67
C ILE A 63 17.81 -2.13 -13.02
N ALA A 64 16.72 -1.58 -13.56
CA ALA A 64 16.00 -0.47 -12.95
C ALA A 64 15.40 -0.87 -11.59
N GLU A 65 14.77 -2.04 -11.48
CA GLU A 65 14.23 -2.59 -10.23
C GLU A 65 15.32 -2.79 -9.17
N ALA A 66 16.49 -3.30 -9.57
CA ALA A 66 17.64 -3.44 -8.67
C ALA A 66 18.10 -2.10 -8.10
N GLY A 67 18.15 -1.05 -8.94
CA GLY A 67 18.46 0.31 -8.48
C GLY A 67 17.42 0.84 -7.48
N ALA A 68 16.14 0.63 -7.76
CA ALA A 68 15.05 1.04 -6.87
C ALA A 68 15.13 0.30 -5.52
N ASN A 69 15.34 -1.02 -5.53
CA ASN A 69 15.45 -1.84 -4.32
C ASN A 69 16.66 -1.45 -3.46
N ARG A 70 17.80 -1.15 -4.09
CA ARG A 70 18.98 -0.66 -3.36
C ARG A 70 18.68 0.67 -2.68
N ALA A 71 18.15 1.64 -3.42
CA ALA A 71 17.84 2.95 -2.87
C ALA A 71 16.79 2.86 -1.76
N TYR A 72 15.76 2.03 -1.93
CA TYR A 72 14.79 1.73 -0.88
C TYR A 72 15.46 1.14 0.37
N SER A 73 16.36 0.17 0.22
CA SER A 73 17.10 -0.43 1.34
C SER A 73 17.97 0.59 2.07
N GLU A 74 18.63 1.50 1.35
CA GLU A 74 19.44 2.57 1.94
C GLU A 74 18.57 3.57 2.68
N LEU A 75 17.46 4.01 2.07
CA LEU A 75 16.51 4.92 2.71
C LEU A 75 15.87 4.29 3.93
N ARG A 76 15.54 3.00 3.90
CA ARG A 76 14.97 2.27 5.05
C ARG A 76 15.92 2.29 6.25
N SER A 77 17.23 2.28 6.00
CA SER A 77 18.22 2.39 7.08
C SER A 77 18.40 3.82 7.58
N ASN A 78 18.20 4.82 6.71
CA ASN A 78 18.37 6.24 7.00
C ASN A 78 17.70 7.10 5.91
N TRP A 79 16.52 7.66 6.20
CA TRP A 79 15.73 8.58 5.36
C TRP A 79 16.45 9.85 4.99
N ASP A 80 17.35 10.35 5.83
CA ASP A 80 18.02 11.63 5.58
C ASP A 80 18.92 11.56 4.36
N ARG A 81 19.30 10.34 3.96
CA ARG A 81 19.96 10.05 2.69
C ARG A 81 19.15 10.45 1.46
N ARG A 82 17.83 10.65 1.59
CA ARG A 82 16.97 11.13 0.48
C ARG A 82 17.46 12.45 -0.12
N SER A 83 18.09 13.28 0.69
CA SER A 83 18.61 14.59 0.30
C SER A 83 20.02 14.53 -0.33
N THR A 84 20.68 13.37 -0.27
CA THR A 84 22.08 13.23 -0.66
C THR A 84 22.20 12.63 -2.06
N SER A 85 22.19 13.49 -3.08
CA SER A 85 22.25 13.06 -4.49
C SER A 85 23.52 12.26 -4.87
N THR A 86 24.62 12.44 -4.13
CA THR A 86 25.89 11.74 -4.37
C THR A 86 25.86 10.25 -4.01
N LEU A 87 24.87 9.80 -3.23
CA LEU A 87 24.71 8.38 -2.88
C LEU A 87 24.15 7.53 -4.03
N TYR A 88 23.57 8.17 -5.04
CA TYR A 88 22.90 7.50 -6.15
C TYR A 88 23.59 7.75 -7.51
N PRO A 89 24.92 7.52 -7.62
CA PRO A 89 25.61 7.70 -8.90
C PRO A 89 25.18 6.62 -9.90
N ASN A 90 25.46 6.87 -11.18
CA ASN A 90 25.28 5.87 -12.21
C ASN A 90 26.14 4.62 -11.88
N THR A 91 25.47 3.49 -11.65
CA THR A 91 26.10 2.27 -11.12
C THR A 91 25.97 1.12 -12.10
N GLN A 92 27.03 0.33 -12.28
CA GLN A 92 27.01 -0.87 -13.11
C GLN A 92 26.33 -2.05 -12.40
N PHE A 93 25.44 -2.76 -13.09
CA PHE A 93 24.77 -3.97 -12.57
C PHE A 93 24.30 -4.86 -13.72
N GLY A 94 24.52 -6.17 -13.63
CA GLY A 94 24.01 -7.14 -14.61
C GLY A 94 24.45 -6.91 -16.07
N GLY A 95 25.58 -6.24 -16.30
CA GLY A 95 26.07 -5.88 -17.64
C GLY A 95 25.43 -4.62 -18.25
N GLY A 96 24.59 -3.91 -17.51
CA GLY A 96 24.10 -2.57 -17.84
C GLY A 96 24.38 -1.57 -16.72
N THR A 97 23.62 -0.48 -16.69
CA THR A 97 23.74 0.56 -15.67
C THR A 97 22.38 1.00 -15.16
N TYR A 98 22.30 1.45 -13.91
CA TYR A 98 21.15 2.20 -13.42
C TYR A 98 21.55 3.53 -12.80
N THR A 99 20.64 4.50 -12.83
CA THR A 99 20.72 5.75 -12.08
C THR A 99 19.43 5.94 -11.29
N VAL A 100 19.54 6.28 -10.01
CA VAL A 100 18.39 6.57 -9.15
C VAL A 100 18.30 8.06 -8.88
N LYS A 101 17.09 8.61 -8.93
CA LYS A 101 16.76 9.98 -8.56
C LYS A 101 15.68 9.95 -7.49
N LEU A 102 15.86 10.77 -6.45
CA LEU A 102 14.89 11.00 -5.40
C LEU A 102 14.49 12.46 -5.45
N ASP A 103 13.23 12.74 -5.75
CA ASP A 103 12.70 14.11 -5.83
C ASP A 103 11.61 14.29 -4.77
N PRO A 104 11.56 15.38 -4.01
CA PRO A 104 10.41 15.67 -3.15
C PRO A 104 9.14 15.85 -4.01
N VAL A 105 7.99 15.37 -3.51
CA VAL A 105 6.71 15.58 -4.19
C VAL A 105 6.27 17.03 -3.97
N VAL A 106 6.16 17.80 -5.06
CA VAL A 106 5.80 19.23 -4.99
C VAL A 106 4.40 19.39 -4.42
N GLY A 107 4.26 20.24 -3.40
CA GLY A 107 2.98 20.53 -2.74
C GLY A 107 2.56 19.52 -1.69
N ASP A 108 3.41 18.54 -1.36
CA ASP A 108 3.15 17.61 -0.27
C ASP A 108 3.80 18.07 1.05
N THR A 109 2.98 18.29 2.08
CA THR A 109 3.43 18.55 3.45
C THR A 109 3.82 17.26 4.18
N GLY A 110 3.42 16.10 3.66
CA GLY A 110 3.70 14.79 4.27
C GLY A 110 5.14 14.29 4.09
N GLY A 111 6.03 15.06 3.47
CA GLY A 111 7.43 14.67 3.29
C GLY A 111 7.63 13.51 2.31
N ARG A 112 6.69 13.26 1.39
CA ARG A 112 6.83 12.23 0.35
C ARG A 112 7.94 12.59 -0.62
N ILE A 113 8.66 11.57 -1.07
CA ILE A 113 9.61 11.62 -2.17
C ILE A 113 9.18 10.68 -3.28
N GLN A 114 9.44 11.05 -4.52
CA GLN A 114 9.33 10.21 -5.68
C GLN A 114 10.69 9.60 -5.99
N LEU A 115 10.82 8.30 -5.76
CA LEU A 115 11.93 7.50 -6.23
C LEU A 115 11.72 7.18 -7.71
N THR A 116 12.73 7.44 -8.52
CA THR A 116 12.80 7.04 -9.93
C THR A 116 14.12 6.33 -10.18
N SER A 117 14.09 5.09 -10.65
CA SER A 117 15.26 4.35 -11.12
C SER A 117 15.19 4.15 -12.63
N ILE A 118 16.25 4.52 -13.34
CA ILE A 118 16.38 4.36 -14.79
C ILE A 118 17.46 3.32 -15.04
N GLY A 119 17.09 2.16 -15.58
CA GLY A 119 17.99 1.08 -15.98
C GLY A 119 18.23 1.09 -17.48
N THR A 120 19.48 0.86 -17.91
CA THR A 120 19.89 0.80 -19.31
C THR A 120 20.66 -0.48 -19.57
N PHE A 121 20.28 -1.23 -20.60
CA PHE A 121 20.97 -2.42 -21.09
C PHE A 121 20.96 -2.46 -22.61
N GLY A 122 22.14 -2.54 -23.24
CA GLY A 122 22.24 -2.56 -24.70
C GLY A 122 21.61 -1.30 -25.31
N ARG A 123 20.49 -1.49 -26.03
CA ARG A 123 19.74 -0.40 -26.68
C ARG A 123 18.46 -0.01 -25.96
N ALA A 124 18.13 -0.70 -24.87
CA ALA A 124 16.90 -0.47 -24.13
C ALA A 124 17.17 0.33 -22.86
N THR A 125 16.22 1.20 -22.53
CA THR A 125 16.15 1.91 -21.25
C THR A 125 14.75 1.69 -20.68
N HIS A 126 14.67 1.45 -19.37
CA HIS A 126 13.41 1.29 -18.66
C HIS A 126 13.41 2.10 -17.38
N ARG A 127 12.23 2.59 -16.98
CA ARG A 127 12.06 3.44 -15.81
C ARG A 127 11.11 2.75 -14.82
N VAL A 128 11.53 2.66 -13.57
CA VAL A 128 10.69 2.21 -12.45
C VAL A 128 10.57 3.36 -11.47
N GLY A 129 9.39 3.57 -10.92
CA GLY A 129 9.18 4.60 -9.92
C GLY A 129 8.36 4.12 -8.73
N ALA A 130 8.56 4.79 -7.60
CA ALA A 130 7.75 4.61 -6.41
C ALA A 130 7.60 5.95 -5.69
N THR A 131 6.44 6.19 -5.08
CA THR A 131 6.31 7.25 -4.09
C THR A 131 6.61 6.65 -2.73
N LEU A 132 7.54 7.26 -2.03
CA LEU A 132 8.04 6.86 -0.73
C LEU A 132 7.66 7.94 0.29
N ARG A 133 7.17 7.57 1.46
CA ARG A 133 6.97 8.50 2.58
C ARG A 133 7.70 7.96 3.79
N ASP A 134 8.45 8.81 4.48
CA ASP A 134 8.80 8.51 5.86
C ASP A 134 7.59 8.77 6.72
N THR A 135 6.94 7.68 7.06
CA THR A 135 5.85 7.73 8.01
C THR A 135 6.15 6.62 8.99
N TYR A 136 6.68 6.98 10.15
CA TYR A 136 6.23 6.36 11.39
C TYR A 136 4.76 6.74 11.55
N TYR A 137 3.92 6.07 10.77
CA TYR A 137 2.49 6.20 10.91
C TYR A 137 2.16 5.41 12.17
N TYR A 138 1.98 6.14 13.26
CA TYR A 138 1.37 5.63 14.48
C TYR A 138 -0.10 5.34 14.18
N TRP A 139 -0.33 4.32 13.36
CA TRP A 139 -1.64 3.93 12.88
C TRP A 139 -2.62 3.69 14.03
N PHE A 140 -2.09 3.32 15.20
CA PHE A 140 -2.85 3.11 16.43
C PHE A 140 -3.37 4.41 17.05
N LEU A 141 -2.75 5.56 16.76
CA LEU A 141 -3.23 6.85 17.24
C LEU A 141 -4.43 7.35 16.44
N ASP A 142 -4.68 6.89 15.22
CA ASP A 142 -5.79 7.38 14.39
C ASP A 142 -7.19 7.01 14.93
N TYR A 143 -7.25 6.21 15.98
CA TYR A 143 -8.47 5.79 16.64
C TYR A 143 -8.65 6.53 17.97
N ALA A 144 -9.87 7.00 18.22
CA ALA A 144 -10.32 7.38 19.56
C ALA A 144 -10.42 6.13 20.44
N LEU A 145 -10.88 5.02 19.83
CA LEU A 145 -11.13 3.75 20.50
C LEU A 145 -10.63 2.59 19.65
N PHE A 146 -9.79 1.73 20.22
CA PHE A 146 -9.35 0.49 19.62
C PHE A 146 -9.54 -0.67 20.58
N SER A 147 -10.32 -1.68 20.20
CA SER A 147 -10.37 -2.98 20.88
C SER A 147 -9.84 -4.08 19.97
N ASN A 148 -8.95 -4.91 20.50
CA ASN A 148 -8.53 -6.13 19.81
C ASN A 148 -9.53 -7.29 20.02
N GLY A 149 -10.47 -7.16 20.98
CA GLY A 149 -11.64 -8.01 21.14
C GLY A 149 -12.94 -7.27 20.78
N ASP A 150 -14.00 -7.59 21.51
CA ASP A 150 -15.33 -6.99 21.33
C ASP A 150 -15.39 -5.59 21.98
N THR A 151 -16.24 -4.71 21.46
CA THR A 151 -16.59 -3.44 22.08
C THR A 151 -18.09 -3.38 22.33
N ASP A 152 -18.47 -3.29 23.61
CA ASP A 152 -19.86 -3.24 24.05
C ASP A 152 -20.14 -1.94 24.82
N PHE A 153 -21.08 -1.14 24.32
CA PHE A 153 -21.60 0.04 25.02
C PHE A 153 -23.03 -0.24 25.51
N ASN A 154 -23.22 -0.30 26.83
CA ASN A 154 -24.54 -0.33 27.45
C ASN A 154 -25.00 1.10 27.78
N GLY A 155 -25.15 1.92 26.75
CA GLY A 155 -25.50 3.33 26.83
C GLY A 155 -25.51 4.02 25.47
N ALA A 156 -25.53 5.36 25.50
CA ALA A 156 -25.53 6.22 24.32
C ALA A 156 -24.21 7.02 24.24
N PRO A 157 -23.09 6.40 23.81
CA PRO A 157 -21.80 7.07 23.80
C PRO A 157 -21.78 8.22 22.77
N ASP A 158 -21.09 9.31 23.10
CA ASP A 158 -20.73 10.36 22.15
C ASP A 158 -19.25 10.19 21.80
N ILE A 159 -18.96 9.85 20.54
CA ILE A 159 -17.60 9.53 20.09
C ILE A 159 -17.22 10.46 18.94
N VAL A 160 -16.13 11.20 19.11
CA VAL A 160 -15.49 12.01 18.10
C VAL A 160 -14.20 11.28 17.73
N GLY A 161 -14.05 10.83 16.48
CA GLY A 161 -12.87 10.11 16.00
C GLY A 161 -13.13 8.66 15.55
N GLY A 162 -12.07 8.00 15.07
CA GLY A 162 -12.14 6.63 14.53
C GLY A 162 -12.34 5.58 15.61
N VAL A 163 -13.02 4.49 15.26
CA VAL A 163 -13.28 3.35 16.17
C VAL A 163 -12.91 2.03 15.48
N GLN A 164 -12.04 1.26 16.10
CA GLN A 164 -11.71 -0.09 15.66
C GLN A 164 -12.13 -1.09 16.73
N ALA A 165 -12.89 -2.11 16.35
CA ALA A 165 -13.08 -3.31 17.14
C ALA A 165 -12.74 -4.52 16.26
N ASN A 166 -11.74 -5.32 16.63
CA ASN A 166 -11.39 -6.51 15.85
C ASN A 166 -12.42 -7.64 15.99
N GLY A 167 -13.20 -7.63 17.08
CA GLY A 167 -14.38 -8.47 17.28
C GLY A 167 -15.68 -7.77 16.85
N ASP A 168 -16.70 -7.89 17.68
CA ASP A 168 -18.01 -7.27 17.49
C ASP A 168 -18.04 -5.85 18.07
N PHE A 169 -18.85 -4.98 17.46
CA PHE A 169 -19.10 -3.63 17.98
C PHE A 169 -20.60 -3.47 18.27
N ASN A 170 -20.97 -3.47 19.54
CA ASN A 170 -22.36 -3.43 19.98
C ASN A 170 -22.65 -2.16 20.78
N VAL A 171 -23.79 -1.53 20.49
CA VAL A 171 -24.32 -0.43 21.28
C VAL A 171 -25.75 -0.73 21.67
N GLN A 172 -25.99 -0.92 22.98
CA GLN A 172 -27.30 -1.10 23.59
C GLN A 172 -27.81 0.27 24.06
N GLY A 173 -28.38 1.06 23.14
CA GLY A 173 -28.87 2.40 23.45
C GLY A 173 -29.27 3.19 22.20
N VAL A 174 -29.73 4.43 22.41
CA VAL A 174 -29.92 5.38 21.30
C VAL A 174 -28.55 5.90 20.91
N TRP A 175 -28.07 5.50 19.74
CA TRP A 175 -26.84 6.02 19.17
C TRP A 175 -26.93 7.53 18.93
N THR A 176 -26.09 8.32 19.60
CA THR A 176 -26.05 9.78 19.47
C THR A 176 -25.16 10.25 18.32
N GLY A 177 -24.27 9.39 17.81
CA GLY A 177 -23.46 9.67 16.60
C GLY A 177 -21.95 9.46 16.79
N ILE A 178 -21.24 9.25 15.67
CA ILE A 178 -19.82 9.61 15.54
C ILE A 178 -19.77 10.89 14.71
N SER A 179 -19.17 11.94 15.25
CA SER A 179 -19.25 13.28 14.64
C SER A 179 -18.10 13.61 13.68
N THR A 180 -16.95 12.93 13.78
CA THR A 180 -15.79 13.15 12.89
C THR A 180 -14.99 11.85 12.65
N ASN A 181 -14.40 11.72 11.45
CA ASN A 181 -13.58 10.60 10.94
C ASN A 181 -14.26 9.20 10.96
N PRO A 182 -15.05 8.84 9.92
CA PRO A 182 -16.06 7.78 9.97
C PRO A 182 -15.48 6.39 9.63
N GLY A 183 -14.50 5.93 10.40
CA GLY A 183 -14.06 4.55 10.34
C GLY A 183 -14.55 3.80 11.56
N VAL A 184 -15.69 3.10 11.48
CA VAL A 184 -15.98 1.99 12.40
C VAL A 184 -15.71 0.69 11.65
N SER A 185 -14.84 -0.16 12.21
CA SER A 185 -14.39 -1.41 11.58
C SER A 185 -14.42 -2.55 12.60
N GLY A 186 -14.88 -3.72 12.15
CA GLY A 186 -15.26 -4.87 13.00
C GLY A 186 -16.10 -5.92 12.27
N GLN A 187 -16.38 -7.05 12.94
CA GLN A 187 -16.93 -8.25 12.29
C GLN A 187 -18.46 -8.23 12.16
N ASN A 188 -19.18 -7.70 13.15
CA ASN A 188 -20.65 -7.60 13.13
C ASN A 188 -21.15 -6.18 13.45
N PHE A 189 -21.94 -5.62 12.52
CA PHE A 189 -22.49 -4.27 12.57
C PHE A 189 -24.02 -4.24 12.39
N ALA A 190 -24.74 -5.19 12.98
CA ALA A 190 -26.16 -5.37 12.71
C ALA A 190 -27.03 -4.12 13.01
N THR A 191 -26.54 -3.19 13.83
CA THR A 191 -27.28 -2.03 14.32
C THR A 191 -26.72 -0.67 13.86
N PHE A 192 -25.64 -0.64 13.08
CA PHE A 192 -24.95 0.62 12.74
C PHE A 192 -25.52 1.28 11.48
N PRO A 193 -25.70 2.62 11.45
CA PRO A 193 -26.15 3.30 10.24
C PRO A 193 -25.16 3.07 9.07
N GLU A 194 -25.70 2.72 7.90
CA GLU A 194 -24.90 2.38 6.69
C GLU A 194 -23.76 3.35 6.33
N PRO A 195 -23.86 4.69 6.46
CA PRO A 195 -22.76 5.57 6.03
C PRO A 195 -21.47 5.43 6.86
N TYR A 196 -21.54 4.79 8.03
CA TYR A 196 -20.38 4.58 8.91
C TYR A 196 -19.90 3.13 8.94
N ASN A 197 -20.57 2.24 8.18
CA ASN A 197 -20.31 0.82 8.21
C ASN A 197 -19.28 0.44 7.16
N ASN A 198 -18.00 0.39 7.55
CA ASN A 198 -16.94 -0.04 6.67
C ASN A 198 -16.81 -1.58 6.71
N LYS A 199 -17.82 -2.26 6.16
CA LYS A 199 -17.87 -3.73 6.08
C LYS A 199 -16.62 -4.26 5.35
N GLY A 200 -15.86 -5.14 5.99
CA GLY A 200 -14.78 -5.89 5.35
C GLY A 200 -13.36 -5.37 5.59
N TRP A 201 -13.16 -4.46 6.53
CA TRP A 201 -11.80 -4.13 6.99
C TRP A 201 -11.21 -5.33 7.72
N ALA A 202 -9.98 -5.70 7.35
CA ALA A 202 -9.25 -6.75 8.03
C ALA A 202 -9.00 -6.37 9.49
N SER A 203 -8.92 -7.35 10.39
CA SER A 203 -8.46 -7.12 11.75
C SER A 203 -7.11 -6.41 11.73
N VAL A 204 -7.01 -5.32 12.48
CA VAL A 204 -5.79 -4.54 12.60
C VAL A 204 -4.97 -5.14 13.75
N PRO A 205 -3.69 -5.49 13.57
CA PRO A 205 -2.89 -6.06 14.66
C PRO A 205 -2.82 -5.09 15.84
N PHE A 206 -3.14 -5.50 17.07
CA PHE A 206 -2.95 -4.63 18.24
C PHE A 206 -1.46 -4.23 18.35
N PRO A 207 -1.14 -2.96 18.66
CA PRO A 207 0.26 -2.51 18.68
C PRO A 207 0.97 -3.21 19.83
N ALA A 208 1.91 -4.10 19.50
CA ALA A 208 2.62 -4.86 20.52
C ALA A 208 3.56 -3.95 21.30
N LEU A 209 3.72 -4.20 22.60
CA LEU A 209 4.62 -3.39 23.42
C LEU A 209 6.06 -3.44 22.92
N ASP A 210 6.50 -4.54 22.30
CA ASP A 210 7.82 -4.73 21.72
C ASP A 210 7.93 -4.26 20.26
N ASP A 211 6.87 -3.70 19.69
CA ASP A 211 6.92 -3.12 18.34
C ASP A 211 7.91 -1.94 18.32
N PRO A 212 8.89 -1.90 17.40
CA PRO A 212 9.91 -0.84 17.38
C PRO A 212 9.33 0.58 17.22
N VAL A 213 8.20 0.73 16.52
CA VAL A 213 7.51 2.01 16.37
C VAL A 213 6.88 2.43 17.68
N PHE A 214 6.21 1.49 18.35
CA PHE A 214 5.59 1.76 19.65
C PHE A 214 6.64 2.02 20.74
N GLN A 215 7.75 1.28 20.75
CA GLN A 215 8.89 1.50 21.63
C GLN A 215 9.46 2.91 21.48
N LYS A 216 9.66 3.37 20.24
CA LYS A 216 10.16 4.72 20.00
C LYS A 216 9.23 5.80 20.55
N PHE A 217 7.93 5.64 20.34
CA PHE A 217 6.92 6.54 20.90
C PHE A 217 6.93 6.56 22.44
N MET A 218 7.11 5.39 23.07
CA MET A 218 7.27 5.28 24.53
C MET A 218 8.56 5.95 25.02
N GLU A 219 9.68 5.76 24.33
CA GLU A 219 10.96 6.43 24.66
C GLU A 219 10.82 7.96 24.62
N ASP A 220 10.15 8.49 23.59
CA ASP A 220 9.94 9.94 23.44
C ASP A 220 9.03 10.50 24.55
N ALA A 221 7.99 9.76 24.94
CA ALA A 221 7.12 10.11 26.05
C ALA A 221 7.80 9.98 27.43
N GLU A 222 8.66 8.97 27.60
CA GLU A 222 9.48 8.82 28.80
C GLU A 222 10.46 10.00 28.94
N ALA A 223 11.12 10.37 27.84
CA ALA A 223 12.00 11.53 27.79
C ALA A 223 11.25 12.85 28.10
N ALA A 224 9.98 12.96 27.70
CA ALA A 224 9.11 14.07 28.03
C ALA A 224 8.52 14.01 29.46
N GLY A 225 8.70 12.91 30.19
CA GLY A 225 8.13 12.71 31.52
C GLY A 225 6.61 12.51 31.52
N THR A 226 6.02 12.09 30.40
CA THR A 226 4.58 11.89 30.23
C THR A 226 4.17 10.41 30.23
N LEU A 227 5.13 9.48 30.34
CA LEU A 227 4.89 8.03 30.38
C LEU A 227 4.65 7.52 31.81
N THR A 228 3.55 6.80 32.01
CA THR A 228 3.23 6.05 33.23
C THR A 228 3.00 4.59 32.88
N ILE A 229 3.71 3.67 33.53
CA ILE A 229 3.53 2.22 33.33
C ILE A 229 3.06 1.59 34.65
N ILE A 230 1.98 0.81 34.57
CA ILE A 230 1.38 0.08 35.69
C ILE A 230 1.38 -1.40 35.33
N ASP A 231 2.09 -2.21 36.11
CA ASP A 231 2.11 -3.66 35.93
C ASP A 231 0.92 -4.33 36.63
N GLY A 232 0.26 -5.26 35.93
CA GLY A 232 -0.89 -5.99 36.45
C GLY A 232 -2.23 -5.28 36.28
N ASN A 233 -3.26 -5.82 36.93
CA ASN A 233 -4.63 -5.32 36.81
C ASN A 233 -4.84 -4.07 37.68
N LEU A 234 -5.55 -3.08 37.14
CA LEU A 234 -5.88 -1.84 37.83
C LEU A 234 -7.39 -1.74 38.06
N THR A 235 -7.80 -1.44 39.29
CA THR A 235 -9.20 -1.10 39.62
C THR A 235 -9.27 0.28 40.24
N ILE A 236 -10.05 1.16 39.63
CA ILE A 236 -10.25 2.53 40.08
C ILE A 236 -11.66 2.68 40.62
N LYS A 237 -11.78 3.17 41.86
CA LYS A 237 -13.07 3.36 42.56
C LYS A 237 -13.36 4.82 42.91
N ALA A 238 -12.54 5.74 42.42
CA ALA A 238 -12.64 7.16 42.70
C ALA A 238 -12.26 7.96 41.45
N ALA A 239 -12.53 9.27 41.46
CA ALA A 239 -12.06 10.20 40.45
C ALA A 239 -10.56 10.01 40.20
N THR A 240 -10.18 9.87 38.94
CA THR A 240 -8.80 9.65 38.52
C THR A 240 -8.60 10.41 37.22
N ASN A 241 -7.43 11.03 37.08
CA ASN A 241 -7.01 11.68 35.85
C ASN A 241 -5.77 10.96 35.32
N PHE A 242 -5.86 10.43 34.11
CA PHE A 242 -4.71 9.93 33.37
C PHE A 242 -4.27 11.02 32.40
N THR A 243 -3.00 11.40 32.45
CA THR A 243 -2.45 12.46 31.60
C THR A 243 -1.22 11.94 30.88
N GLY A 244 -1.04 12.29 29.60
CA GLY A 244 0.06 11.79 28.79
C GLY A 244 -0.18 10.37 28.30
N ILE A 245 0.82 9.49 28.42
CA ILE A 245 0.71 8.09 28.04
C ILE A 245 0.64 7.24 29.31
N THR A 246 -0.46 6.51 29.49
CA THR A 246 -0.57 5.49 30.53
C THR A 246 -0.67 4.10 29.93
N ILE A 247 0.20 3.18 30.36
CA ILE A 247 0.23 1.79 29.95
C ILE A 247 -0.12 0.92 31.15
N ILE A 248 -1.15 0.08 31.02
CA ILE A 248 -1.57 -0.89 32.02
C ILE A 248 -1.32 -2.29 31.44
N LYS A 249 -0.38 -3.03 32.02
CA LYS A 249 -0.06 -4.41 31.64
C LYS A 249 -0.97 -5.41 32.35
N GLY A 250 -2.26 -5.28 32.10
CA GLY A 250 -3.32 -6.13 32.66
C GLY A 250 -4.70 -5.63 32.24
N ASP A 251 -5.70 -5.96 33.04
CA ASP A 251 -7.07 -5.46 32.87
C ASP A 251 -7.26 -4.12 33.61
N LEU A 252 -8.07 -3.24 33.03
CA LEU A 252 -8.54 -2.02 33.68
C LEU A 252 -10.02 -2.14 34.05
N THR A 253 -10.36 -1.87 35.30
CA THR A 253 -11.74 -1.78 35.78
C THR A 253 -12.03 -0.41 36.41
N LEU A 254 -12.96 0.34 35.82
CA LEU A 254 -13.41 1.65 36.30
C LEU A 254 -14.75 1.50 37.02
N GLN A 255 -14.79 1.79 38.32
CA GLN A 255 -15.96 1.74 39.21
C GLN A 255 -16.19 3.10 39.86
N VAL A 256 -16.15 4.16 39.05
CA VAL A 256 -16.28 5.54 39.53
C VAL A 256 -17.74 5.80 39.96
N PRO A 257 -17.99 6.35 41.16
CA PRO A 257 -19.33 6.72 41.61
C PRO A 257 -19.96 7.82 40.74
N LYS A 258 -21.30 7.88 40.68
CA LYS A 258 -22.06 8.86 39.87
C LYS A 258 -21.65 10.32 40.07
N SER A 259 -21.21 10.69 41.28
CA SER A 259 -20.81 12.07 41.61
C SER A 259 -19.37 12.41 41.23
N GLN A 260 -18.67 11.53 40.52
CA GLN A 260 -17.26 11.67 40.18
C GLN A 260 -17.04 11.36 38.71
N THR A 261 -15.93 11.89 38.19
CA THR A 261 -15.53 11.74 36.79
C THR A 261 -14.15 11.11 36.73
N ALA A 262 -13.96 10.14 35.84
CA ALA A 262 -12.62 9.74 35.41
C ALA A 262 -12.30 10.45 34.09
N THR A 263 -11.12 11.05 34.03
CA THR A 263 -10.63 11.76 32.85
C THR A 263 -9.39 11.07 32.30
N VAL A 264 -9.27 11.02 30.99
CA VAL A 264 -8.07 10.58 30.29
C VAL A 264 -7.72 11.66 29.29
N ASP A 265 -6.54 12.23 29.40
CA ASP A 265 -5.99 13.27 28.54
C ASP A 265 -4.68 12.78 27.93
N GLY A 266 -4.76 12.19 26.74
CA GLY A 266 -3.67 11.53 26.03
C GLY A 266 -3.99 10.09 25.63
N MET A 267 -3.04 9.17 25.80
CA MET A 267 -3.20 7.76 25.42
C MET A 267 -3.33 6.86 26.66
N LEU A 268 -4.36 6.03 26.67
CA LEU A 268 -4.53 4.93 27.62
C LEU A 268 -4.40 3.60 26.89
N TYR A 269 -3.30 2.89 27.13
CA TYR A 269 -3.03 1.58 26.55
C TYR A 269 -3.21 0.50 27.61
N VAL A 270 -4.02 -0.51 27.33
CA VAL A 270 -4.34 -1.61 28.24
C VAL A 270 -4.08 -2.92 27.51
N THR A 271 -3.17 -3.76 28.01
CA THR A 271 -2.86 -5.04 27.34
C THR A 271 -4.01 -6.05 27.42
N GLY A 272 -4.85 -5.93 28.45
CA GLY A 272 -6.03 -6.77 28.69
C GLY A 272 -7.33 -6.08 28.30
N ALA A 273 -8.39 -6.38 29.05
CA ALA A 273 -9.72 -5.83 28.84
C ALA A 273 -9.94 -4.53 29.64
N VAL A 274 -10.81 -3.67 29.11
CA VAL A 274 -11.27 -2.44 29.78
C VAL A 274 -12.74 -2.61 30.14
N ARG A 275 -13.07 -2.45 31.43
CA ARG A 275 -14.44 -2.55 31.92
C ARG A 275 -14.79 -1.31 32.72
N GLN A 276 -15.82 -0.58 32.32
CA GLN A 276 -16.42 0.46 33.15
C GLN A 276 -17.73 -0.08 33.73
N ASN A 277 -17.78 -0.22 35.04
CA ASN A 277 -18.97 -0.69 35.79
C ASN A 277 -19.48 0.40 36.76
N GLY A 278 -18.89 1.59 36.70
CA GLY A 278 -19.29 2.75 37.50
C GLY A 278 -20.53 3.45 36.95
N GLN A 279 -21.05 4.39 37.74
CA GLN A 279 -22.11 5.31 37.32
C GLN A 279 -21.57 6.71 37.03
N GLY A 280 -20.30 6.97 37.36
CA GLY A 280 -19.62 8.23 37.10
C GLY A 280 -19.33 8.44 35.63
N ASP A 281 -19.20 9.71 35.26
CA ASP A 281 -18.89 10.11 33.91
C ASP A 281 -17.46 9.71 33.56
N LEU A 282 -17.25 9.40 32.29
CA LEU A 282 -15.96 9.08 31.74
C LEU A 282 -15.70 10.02 30.56
N GLN A 283 -14.66 10.83 30.70
CA GLN A 283 -14.26 11.79 29.68
C GLN A 283 -12.92 11.36 29.12
N PHE A 284 -12.90 10.97 27.86
CA PHE A 284 -11.68 10.68 27.14
C PHE A 284 -11.38 11.82 26.19
N THR A 285 -10.19 12.39 26.31
CA THR A 285 -9.59 13.32 25.36
C THR A 285 -8.32 12.66 24.85
N GLY A 286 -8.39 12.01 23.69
CA GLY A 286 -7.29 11.24 23.09
C GLY A 286 -7.66 9.82 22.69
N THR A 287 -6.80 8.84 22.98
CA THR A 287 -6.89 7.47 22.43
C THR A 287 -6.94 6.41 23.53
N LEU A 288 -7.93 5.51 23.46
CA LEU A 288 -8.03 4.31 24.29
C LEU A 288 -7.75 3.06 23.45
N LEU A 289 -6.74 2.28 23.86
CA LEU A 289 -6.34 1.02 23.22
C LEU A 289 -6.50 -0.13 24.22
N ALA A 290 -7.24 -1.17 23.86
CA ALA A 290 -7.39 -2.39 24.66
C ALA A 290 -7.01 -3.64 23.86
N GLY A 291 -6.12 -4.46 24.42
CA GLY A 291 -5.68 -5.73 23.84
C GLY A 291 -6.72 -6.85 23.94
N GLY A 292 -7.76 -6.66 24.76
CA GLY A 292 -8.95 -7.49 24.83
C GLY A 292 -10.24 -6.69 24.56
N ASP A 293 -11.29 -7.02 25.30
CA ASP A 293 -12.61 -6.41 25.13
C ASP A 293 -12.69 -5.03 25.80
N ILE A 294 -13.55 -4.17 25.28
CA ILE A 294 -13.95 -2.91 25.89
C ILE A 294 -15.43 -2.99 26.23
N VAL A 295 -15.79 -2.85 27.51
CA VAL A 295 -17.17 -2.92 27.97
C VAL A 295 -17.51 -1.72 28.85
N PHE A 296 -18.52 -0.94 28.44
CA PHE A 296 -19.05 0.18 29.22
C PHE A 296 -20.46 -0.15 29.74
N ASN A 297 -20.58 -0.43 31.04
CA ASN A 297 -21.80 -0.85 31.76
C ASN A 297 -22.39 0.28 32.63
N GLY A 298 -22.40 1.52 32.16
CA GLY A 298 -22.76 2.69 32.96
C GLY A 298 -23.30 3.88 32.16
N ALA A 299 -23.36 5.06 32.79
CA ALA A 299 -23.70 6.30 32.10
C ALA A 299 -22.72 6.56 30.95
N ALA A 300 -23.23 7.08 29.84
CA ALA A 300 -22.47 7.27 28.61
C ALA A 300 -21.22 8.13 28.85
N GLY A 301 -20.06 7.63 28.41
CA GLY A 301 -18.84 8.43 28.33
C GLY A 301 -18.85 9.34 27.10
N VAL A 302 -18.16 10.48 27.22
CA VAL A 302 -17.83 11.36 26.09
C VAL A 302 -16.40 11.03 25.68
N PHE A 303 -16.21 10.68 24.40
CA PHE A 303 -14.91 10.42 23.80
C PHE A 303 -14.64 11.51 22.77
N ASP A 304 -13.70 12.39 23.06
CA ASP A 304 -13.23 13.43 22.16
C ASP A 304 -11.82 13.08 21.68
N TYR A 305 -11.67 12.79 20.39
CA TYR A 305 -10.36 12.56 19.83
C TYR A 305 -9.64 13.87 19.56
N GLN A 306 -8.52 14.08 20.25
CA GLN A 306 -7.55 15.11 19.92
C GLN A 306 -6.26 14.42 19.49
N TRP A 307 -5.73 14.81 18.33
CA TRP A 307 -4.54 14.18 17.77
C TRP A 307 -3.36 14.41 18.72
N VAL A 308 -2.82 13.32 19.29
CA VAL A 308 -1.69 13.36 20.23
C VAL A 308 -0.40 13.29 19.43
N ASP A 309 0.05 14.42 18.87
CA ASP A 309 1.38 14.50 18.24
C ASP A 309 2.27 15.45 19.05
N ASN A 310 3.19 14.86 19.83
CA ASN A 310 4.26 15.58 20.52
C ASN A 310 5.35 15.88 19.49
N GLY A 311 5.27 17.03 18.83
CA GLY A 311 6.20 17.39 17.78
C GLY A 311 7.67 17.35 18.21
N ALA A 312 8.45 16.39 17.68
CA ALA A 312 9.86 16.51 17.29
C ALA A 312 10.39 15.18 16.71
N GLU A 313 10.86 15.26 15.46
CA GLU A 313 11.84 14.39 14.76
C GLU A 313 11.75 12.85 14.97
N THR A 314 11.22 12.14 13.96
CA THR A 314 11.15 10.66 13.93
C THR A 314 12.09 10.02 12.90
N PRO A 315 12.64 8.82 13.20
CA PRO A 315 13.31 7.93 12.24
C PRO A 315 12.30 7.24 11.29
N VAL A 316 12.75 6.27 10.50
CA VAL A 316 12.39 6.16 9.08
C VAL A 316 11.61 4.90 8.72
N ASN A 317 10.36 5.02 8.25
CA ASN A 317 9.63 3.88 7.70
C ASN A 317 8.92 4.22 6.39
N ILE A 318 9.15 3.41 5.36
CA ILE A 318 8.88 3.79 3.96
C ILE A 318 7.68 3.03 3.41
N VAL A 319 6.57 3.73 3.21
CA VAL A 319 5.41 3.26 2.44
C VAL A 319 5.71 3.40 0.95
N VAL A 320 5.51 2.34 0.15
CA VAL A 320 5.86 2.27 -1.28
C VAL A 320 4.60 2.18 -2.14
N ASP A 321 4.27 3.25 -2.88
CA ASP A 321 3.29 3.20 -3.97
C ASP A 321 4.03 3.12 -5.32
N GLY A 322 4.13 1.91 -5.87
CA GLY A 322 4.88 1.64 -7.11
C GLY A 322 4.08 1.91 -8.39
N TRP A 323 4.77 2.42 -9.43
CA TRP A 323 4.21 2.58 -10.78
C TRP A 323 5.21 2.09 -11.84
N TRP A 324 4.66 1.52 -12.92
CA TRP A 324 5.40 0.95 -14.05
C TRP A 324 5.02 1.70 -15.32
N ASN A 325 6.00 2.22 -16.06
CA ASN A 325 5.80 2.83 -17.39
C ASN A 325 6.68 2.15 -18.44
#